data_AF-A0A3G1B0B7-F1
#
_entry.id   AF-A0A3G1B0B7-F1
#
_cell.length_a   1.000
_cell.length_b   1.000
_cell.length_c   1.000
_cell.angle_alpha   90.00
_cell.angle_beta   90.00
_cell.angle_gamma   90.00
#
_symmetry.space_group_name_H-M   'P 1'
#
loop_
_entity.id
_entity.type
_entity.pdbx_description
1 polymer ?
#
loop_
_entity_poly.entity_id
_entity_poly.type
_entity_poly.pdbx_seq_one_letter_code
_entity_poly.pdbx_strand_id
1 'polypeptide(L)'
;MWKLDLDSDFFRILDKNRNIAGYFWPDYGQLMPENKAEEMIEKMHKNHDPIPGGFLTVPMVKFGIFDNKEEMDILFLSSRLDDANARLDVWKEFLLEKQMQHSIQMAHTDNDLLSLTFPIKFSQNIPLDKDKLLDAISPTLDLLASKGLL
;
A
#
# COMPACT_ATOMS: atom_id res chain seq x y z
N MET A 1 7.18 2.76 -14.76
CA MET A 1 5.79 2.48 -15.15
C MET A 1 5.27 1.47 -14.15
N TRP A 2 4.19 1.82 -13.46
CA TRP A 2 3.53 0.96 -12.48
C TRP A 2 2.71 -0.12 -13.18
N LYS A 3 2.37 -1.20 -12.47
CA LYS A 3 1.44 -2.23 -12.96
C LYS A 3 0.54 -2.71 -11.83
N LEU A 4 -0.73 -2.97 -12.16
CA LEU A 4 -1.67 -3.61 -11.25
C LEU A 4 -1.86 -5.09 -11.57
N ASP A 5 -1.69 -5.94 -10.56
CA ASP A 5 -2.04 -7.35 -10.63
C ASP A 5 -3.11 -7.65 -9.58
N LEU A 6 -4.32 -7.98 -10.07
CA LEU A 6 -5.44 -8.42 -9.25
C LEU A 6 -5.06 -9.71 -8.53
N ASP A 7 -5.32 -9.75 -7.22
CA ASP A 7 -5.13 -10.89 -6.35
C ASP A 7 -6.36 -10.97 -5.44
N SER A 8 -7.25 -11.93 -5.71
CA SER A 8 -8.56 -12.04 -5.08
C SER A 8 -9.37 -10.74 -5.20
N ASP A 9 -9.41 -9.94 -4.14
CA ASP A 9 -10.22 -8.75 -3.93
C ASP A 9 -9.38 -7.47 -3.78
N PHE A 10 -8.07 -7.51 -4.07
CA PHE A 10 -7.21 -6.33 -4.06
C PHE A 10 -6.22 -6.34 -5.22
N PHE A 11 -5.57 -5.20 -5.47
CA PHE A 11 -4.55 -5.09 -6.51
C PHE A 11 -3.16 -4.97 -5.88
N ARG A 12 -2.25 -5.85 -6.28
CA ARG A 12 -0.81 -5.67 -6.06
C ARG A 12 -0.30 -4.60 -7.00
N ILE A 13 0.47 -3.67 -6.47
CA ILE A 13 1.11 -2.59 -7.21
C ILE A 13 2.56 -2.97 -7.41
N LEU A 14 2.96 -3.10 -8.67
CA LEU A 14 4.32 -3.47 -9.05
C LEU A 14 5.09 -2.26 -9.60
N ASP A 15 6.34 -2.14 -9.21
CA ASP A 15 7.27 -1.17 -9.76
C ASP A 15 7.78 -1.58 -11.16
N LYS A 16 8.65 -0.76 -11.74
CA LYS A 16 9.27 -1.03 -13.05
C LYS A 16 10.10 -2.33 -13.10
N ASN A 17 10.56 -2.81 -11.95
CA ASN A 17 11.35 -4.03 -11.79
C ASN A 17 10.48 -5.25 -11.42
N ARG A 18 9.15 -5.08 -11.35
CA ARG A 18 8.17 -6.08 -10.89
C ARG A 18 8.26 -6.42 -9.40
N ASN A 19 8.88 -5.56 -8.60
CA ASN A 19 8.82 -5.66 -7.15
C ASN A 19 7.50 -5.08 -6.64
N ILE A 20 6.99 -5.62 -5.54
CA ILE A 20 5.78 -5.09 -4.89
C ILE A 20 6.11 -3.75 -4.24
N ALA A 21 5.50 -2.69 -4.76
CA ALA A 21 5.58 -1.34 -4.20
C ALA A 21 4.44 -1.06 -3.19
N GLY A 22 3.37 -1.86 -3.23
CA GLY A 22 2.24 -1.72 -2.32
C GLY A 22 1.00 -2.47 -2.80
N TYR A 23 -0.13 -2.15 -2.19
CA TYR A 23 -1.42 -2.77 -2.45
C TYR A 23 -2.51 -1.70 -2.49
N PHE A 24 -3.43 -1.82 -3.45
CA PHE A 24 -4.64 -1.03 -3.49
C PHE A 24 -5.85 -1.91 -3.17
N TRP A 25 -6.59 -1.53 -2.13
CA TRP A 25 -7.81 -2.18 -1.65
C TRP A 25 -9.01 -1.35 -2.10
N PRO A 26 -9.75 -1.79 -3.13
CA PRO A 26 -10.94 -1.08 -3.58
C PRO A 26 -12.01 -0.94 -2.49
N ASP A 27 -12.71 0.18 -2.47
CA ASP A 27 -13.93 0.34 -1.68
C ASP A 27 -15.12 -0.23 -2.46
N TYR A 28 -15.50 -1.47 -2.15
CA TYR A 28 -16.67 -2.15 -2.73
C TYR A 28 -18.01 -1.67 -2.14
N GLY A 29 -17.99 -0.74 -1.18
CA GLY A 29 -19.17 -0.33 -0.44
C GLY A 29 -19.71 -1.41 0.50
N GLN A 30 -20.95 -1.23 0.95
CA GLN A 30 -21.59 -2.16 1.86
C GLN A 30 -22.19 -3.35 1.10
N LEU A 31 -21.56 -4.52 1.19
CA LEU A 31 -22.00 -5.74 0.52
C LEU A 31 -22.96 -6.54 1.41
N MET A 32 -24.16 -6.80 0.91
CA MET A 32 -25.21 -7.54 1.63
C MET A 32 -25.85 -8.60 0.72
N PRO A 33 -26.07 -9.84 1.21
CA PRO A 33 -25.67 -10.34 2.53
C PRO A 33 -24.16 -10.64 2.63
N GLU A 34 -23.57 -10.50 3.81
CA GLU A 34 -22.11 -10.67 4.04
C GLU A 34 -21.58 -12.04 3.60
N ASN A 35 -22.39 -13.10 3.74
CA ASN A 35 -22.01 -14.46 3.33
C ASN A 35 -21.88 -14.65 1.81
N LYS A 36 -22.18 -13.62 1.01
CA LYS A 36 -22.00 -13.59 -0.45
C LYS A 36 -21.04 -12.49 -0.90
N ALA A 37 -20.34 -11.82 0.02
CA ALA A 37 -19.47 -10.70 -0.31
C ALA A 37 -18.40 -11.07 -1.35
N GLU A 38 -17.76 -12.24 -1.23
CA GLU A 38 -16.73 -12.70 -2.17
C GLU A 38 -17.28 -12.89 -3.59
N GLU A 39 -18.42 -13.59 -3.75
CA GLU A 39 -19.09 -13.75 -5.04
C GLU A 39 -19.53 -12.41 -5.65
N MET A 40 -19.92 -11.45 -4.79
CA MET A 40 -20.31 -10.11 -5.22
C MET A 40 -19.09 -9.33 -5.73
N ILE A 41 -17.97 -9.37 -5.01
CA ILE A 41 -16.72 -8.73 -5.42
C ILE A 41 -16.22 -9.31 -6.75
N GLU A 42 -16.23 -10.63 -6.91
CA GLU A 42 -15.84 -11.27 -8.17
C GLU A 42 -16.69 -10.76 -9.35
N LYS A 43 -18.01 -10.63 -9.15
CA LYS A 43 -18.93 -10.07 -10.15
C LYS A 43 -18.65 -8.60 -10.42
N MET A 44 -18.36 -7.80 -9.40
CA MET A 44 -18.03 -6.38 -9.55
C MET A 44 -16.78 -6.20 -10.42
N HIS A 45 -15.73 -7.01 -10.20
CA HIS A 45 -14.54 -7.02 -11.06
C HIS A 45 -14.88 -7.42 -12.50
N LYS A 46 -15.66 -8.49 -12.68
CA LYS A 46 -16.05 -8.95 -14.02
C LYS A 46 -16.86 -7.92 -14.81
N ASN A 47 -17.70 -7.14 -14.11
CA ASN A 47 -18.53 -6.10 -14.71
C ASN A 47 -17.81 -4.75 -14.82
N HIS A 48 -16.61 -4.63 -14.25
CA HIS A 48 -15.91 -3.36 -14.04
C HIS A 48 -16.78 -2.33 -13.31
N ASP A 49 -17.48 -2.75 -12.26
CA ASP A 49 -18.37 -1.87 -11.51
C ASP A 49 -17.60 -0.66 -10.95
N PRO A 50 -18.22 0.54 -10.95
CA PRO A 50 -17.51 1.76 -10.58
C PRO A 50 -17.41 1.93 -9.06
N ILE A 51 -16.21 2.17 -8.54
CA ILE A 51 -15.91 2.38 -7.12
C ILE A 51 -15.55 3.84 -6.81
N PRO A 52 -15.83 4.35 -5.60
CA PRO A 52 -15.53 5.74 -5.22
C PRO A 52 -14.07 5.98 -4.84
N GLY A 53 -13.29 4.93 -4.62
CA GLY A 53 -11.94 5.01 -4.06
C GLY A 53 -11.51 3.69 -3.43
N GLY A 54 -10.65 3.78 -2.43
CA GLY A 54 -10.14 2.63 -1.70
C GLY A 54 -9.05 3.01 -0.72
N PHE A 55 -8.25 2.04 -0.29
CA PHE A 55 -7.11 2.24 0.58
C PHE A 55 -5.82 1.84 -0.14
N LEU A 56 -4.80 2.68 -0.02
CA LEU A 56 -3.46 2.39 -0.51
C LEU A 56 -2.59 1.99 0.69
N THR A 57 -2.00 0.80 0.61
CA THR A 57 -1.07 0.26 1.61
C THR A 57 0.32 0.17 1.00
N VAL A 58 1.31 0.81 1.64
CA VAL A 58 2.69 0.87 1.15
C VAL A 58 3.70 0.49 2.23
N PRO A 59 4.90 -0.01 1.87
CA PRO A 59 5.99 -0.21 2.80
C PRO A 59 6.38 1.10 3.48
N MET A 60 6.41 1.11 4.81
CA MET A 60 6.78 2.29 5.59
C MET A 60 8.24 2.22 6.01
N VAL A 61 8.55 1.31 6.92
CA VAL A 61 9.85 1.14 7.58
C VAL A 61 10.13 -0.35 7.74
N LYS A 62 11.28 -0.80 7.24
CA LYS A 62 11.81 -2.15 7.50
C LYS A 62 12.94 -2.02 8.51
N PHE A 63 12.88 -2.77 9.61
CA PHE A 63 13.88 -2.66 10.68
C PHE A 63 15.17 -3.40 10.34
N GLY A 64 15.08 -4.54 9.64
CA GLY A 64 16.23 -5.38 9.28
C GLY A 64 16.81 -6.15 10.47
N ILE A 65 16.03 -6.39 11.52
CA ILE A 65 16.52 -6.98 12.79
C ILE A 65 15.78 -8.25 13.20
N PHE A 66 14.56 -8.47 12.73
CA PHE A 66 13.74 -9.60 13.18
C PHE A 66 13.83 -10.84 12.27
N ASP A 67 14.31 -10.68 11.04
CA ASP A 67 14.43 -11.77 10.06
C ASP A 67 15.86 -12.37 10.00
N ASN A 68 16.78 -11.85 10.81
CA ASN A 68 18.17 -12.30 10.81
C ASN A 68 18.36 -13.46 11.79
N LYS A 69 18.76 -14.63 11.28
CA LYS A 69 19.03 -15.84 12.10
C LYS A 69 20.40 -15.83 12.77
N GLU A 70 21.19 -14.80 12.53
CA GLU A 70 22.55 -14.64 13.04
C GLU A 70 22.57 -13.76 14.29
N GLU A 71 23.56 -13.98 15.15
CA GLU A 71 23.82 -13.15 16.32
C GLU A 71 24.20 -11.74 15.88
N MET A 72 23.51 -10.73 16.41
CA MET A 72 23.77 -9.32 16.10
C MET A 72 24.67 -8.70 17.16
N ASP A 73 25.69 -7.96 16.73
CA ASP A 73 26.43 -7.08 17.63
C ASP A 73 25.73 -5.72 17.81
N ILE A 74 26.19 -4.97 18.82
CA ILE A 74 25.58 -3.68 19.19
C ILE A 74 25.76 -2.60 18.11
N LEU A 75 26.83 -2.65 17.32
CA LEU A 75 27.10 -1.67 16.27
C LEU A 75 26.15 -1.88 15.10
N PHE A 76 25.92 -3.13 14.71
CA PHE A 76 24.94 -3.50 13.69
C PHE A 76 23.53 -3.09 14.10
N LEU A 77 23.12 -3.43 15.34
CA LEU A 77 21.80 -3.07 15.85
C LEU A 77 21.59 -1.56 15.86
N SER A 78 22.57 -0.80 16.36
CA SER A 78 22.50 0.67 16.36
C SER A 78 22.33 1.22 14.95
N SER A 79 23.14 0.76 13.99
CA SER A 79 23.05 1.21 12.60
C SER A 79 21.67 0.94 11.98
N ARG A 80 21.05 -0.21 12.28
CA ARG A 80 19.71 -0.55 11.75
C ARG A 80 18.61 0.33 12.35
N LEU A 81 18.71 0.64 13.64
CA LEU A 81 17.79 1.57 14.28
C LEU A 81 17.96 3.01 13.76
N ASP A 82 19.18 3.42 13.47
CA ASP A 82 19.46 4.73 12.85
C ASP A 82 18.87 4.82 11.44
N ASP A 83 19.04 3.78 10.60
CA ASP A 83 18.41 3.69 9.27
C ASP A 83 16.88 3.76 9.36
N ALA A 84 16.28 3.00 10.30
CA ALA A 84 14.83 2.99 10.52
C ALA A 84 14.32 4.36 11.00
N ASN A 85 15.04 5.03 11.89
CA ASN A 85 14.71 6.38 12.36
C ASN A 85 14.79 7.40 11.22
N ALA A 86 15.85 7.38 10.42
CA ALA A 86 15.95 8.26 9.25
C ALA A 86 14.78 8.05 8.28
N ARG A 87 14.37 6.80 8.06
CA ARG A 87 13.20 6.47 7.24
C ARG A 87 11.89 7.00 7.85
N LEU A 88 11.73 6.87 9.17
CA LEU A 88 10.57 7.41 9.90
C LEU A 88 10.46 8.92 9.75
N ASP A 89 11.58 9.64 9.81
CA ASP A 89 11.59 11.10 9.70
C ASP A 89 11.09 11.58 8.32
N VAL A 90 11.51 10.92 7.23
CA VAL A 90 11.03 11.24 5.88
C VAL A 90 9.50 11.04 5.77
N TRP A 91 8.99 9.94 6.32
CA TRP A 91 7.54 9.70 6.37
C TRP A 91 6.81 10.73 7.23
N LYS A 92 7.35 11.03 8.41
CA LYS A 92 6.76 11.98 9.36
C LYS A 92 6.64 13.37 8.75
N GLU A 93 7.69 13.87 8.10
CA GLU A 93 7.66 15.16 7.39
C GLU A 93 6.57 15.18 6.33
N PHE A 94 6.52 14.14 5.48
CA PHE A 94 5.52 14.04 4.43
C PHE A 94 4.08 13.99 4.96
N LEU A 95 3.82 13.16 5.99
CA LEU A 95 2.49 12.98 6.55
C LEU A 95 1.99 14.25 7.26
N LEU A 96 2.87 14.98 7.95
CA LEU A 96 2.54 16.26 8.57
C LEU A 96 2.28 17.35 7.52
N GLU A 97 3.10 17.42 6.46
CA GLU A 97 2.91 18.37 5.35
C GLU A 97 1.56 18.16 4.67
N LYS A 98 1.20 16.90 4.40
CA LYS A 98 -0.03 16.55 3.67
C LYS A 98 -1.28 16.42 4.55
N GLN A 99 -1.13 16.45 5.87
CA GLN A 99 -2.21 16.23 6.85
C GLN A 99 -3.03 14.96 6.55
N MET A 100 -2.35 13.90 6.14
CA MET A 100 -3.01 12.68 5.68
C MET A 100 -3.50 11.85 6.86
N GLN A 101 -4.77 11.42 6.80
CA GLN A 101 -5.24 10.34 7.65
C GLN A 101 -4.56 9.03 7.24
N HIS A 102 -4.07 8.28 8.21
CA HIS A 102 -3.35 7.04 7.97
C HIS A 102 -3.42 6.11 9.17
N SER A 103 -3.12 4.83 8.93
CA SER A 103 -2.85 3.83 9.95
C SER A 103 -1.51 3.16 9.68
N ILE A 104 -0.84 2.75 10.75
CA ILE A 104 0.44 2.04 10.70
C ILE A 104 0.23 0.66 11.30
N GLN A 105 0.62 -0.38 10.58
CA GLN A 105 0.41 -1.77 10.98
C GLN A 105 1.60 -2.63 10.57
N MET A 106 1.87 -3.71 11.30
CA MET A 106 2.84 -4.72 10.84
C MET A 106 2.36 -5.35 9.53
N ALA A 107 3.27 -5.54 8.59
CA ALA A 107 2.93 -6.20 7.33
C ALA A 107 2.58 -7.67 7.59
N HIS A 108 1.53 -8.17 6.95
CA HIS A 108 1.03 -9.53 7.20
C HIS A 108 2.03 -10.64 6.88
N THR A 109 2.92 -10.43 5.91
CA THR A 109 3.89 -11.42 5.43
C THR A 109 5.32 -11.16 5.89
N ASP A 110 5.58 -10.03 6.53
CA ASP A 110 6.91 -9.61 6.95
C ASP A 110 6.82 -8.92 8.31
N ASN A 111 7.12 -9.67 9.36
CA ASN A 111 7.08 -9.17 10.74
C ASN A 111 8.15 -8.10 11.04
N ASP A 112 9.11 -7.92 10.13
CA ASP A 112 10.18 -6.93 10.23
C ASP A 112 9.83 -5.62 9.48
N LEU A 113 8.65 -5.55 8.86
CA LEU A 113 8.17 -4.42 8.07
C LEU A 113 6.90 -3.80 8.69
N LEU A 114 6.94 -2.48 8.91
CA LEU A 114 5.74 -1.68 9.07
C LEU A 114 5.21 -1.23 7.72
N SER A 115 3.89 -1.24 7.59
CA SER A 115 3.14 -0.73 6.46
C SER A 115 2.33 0.49 6.88
N LEU A 116 2.16 1.41 5.93
CA LEU A 116 1.32 2.59 6.06
C LEU A 116 0.12 2.42 5.14
N THR A 117 -1.08 2.57 5.69
CA THR A 117 -2.34 2.53 4.93
C THR A 117 -3.06 3.87 5.03
N PHE A 118 -3.53 4.39 3.90
CA PHE A 118 -4.29 5.64 3.85
C PHE A 118 -5.37 5.60 2.77
N PRO A 119 -6.48 6.34 2.94
CA PRO A 119 -7.56 6.35 1.95
C PRO A 119 -7.17 7.14 0.71
N ILE A 120 -7.60 6.66 -0.45
CA ILE A 120 -7.64 7.40 -1.72
C ILE A 120 -9.10 7.55 -2.11
N LYS A 121 -9.52 8.80 -2.31
CA LYS A 121 -10.85 9.13 -2.82
C LYS A 121 -10.72 9.65 -4.26
N PHE A 122 -11.47 9.06 -5.18
CA PHE A 122 -11.49 9.52 -6.55
C PHE A 122 -12.43 10.72 -6.71
N SER A 123 -12.16 11.57 -7.70
CA SER A 123 -13.02 12.72 -8.01
C SER A 123 -14.38 12.30 -8.59
N GLN A 124 -14.44 11.11 -9.18
CA GLN A 124 -15.62 10.45 -9.69
C GLN A 124 -15.43 8.93 -9.53
N ASN A 125 -16.51 8.15 -9.55
CA ASN A 125 -16.37 6.71 -9.44
C ASN A 125 -15.59 6.16 -10.66
N ILE A 126 -14.62 5.29 -10.41
CA ILE A 126 -13.74 4.70 -11.42
C ILE A 126 -14.12 3.22 -11.57
N PRO A 127 -14.32 2.70 -12.80
CA PRO A 127 -14.52 1.27 -13.04
C PRO A 127 -13.41 0.42 -12.41
N LEU A 128 -13.74 -0.78 -11.93
CA LEU A 128 -12.78 -1.82 -11.51
C LEU A 128 -11.99 -2.40 -12.70
N ASP A 129 -11.43 -1.52 -13.54
CA ASP A 129 -10.56 -1.82 -14.65
C ASP A 129 -9.12 -1.44 -14.28
N LYS A 130 -8.16 -2.32 -14.58
CA LYS A 130 -6.76 -2.15 -14.14
C LYS A 130 -6.14 -0.87 -14.67
N ASP A 131 -6.38 -0.51 -15.92
CA ASP A 131 -5.75 0.65 -16.53
C ASP A 131 -6.39 1.93 -15.98
N LYS A 132 -7.71 1.94 -15.81
CA LYS A 132 -8.44 3.09 -15.21
C LYS A 132 -8.07 3.32 -13.75
N LEU A 133 -7.97 2.26 -12.96
CA LEU A 133 -7.53 2.36 -11.57
C LEU A 133 -6.08 2.82 -11.49
N LEU A 134 -5.20 2.27 -12.35
CA LEU A 134 -3.79 2.66 -12.38
C LEU A 134 -3.64 4.13 -12.72
N ASP A 135 -4.35 4.64 -13.72
CA ASP A 135 -4.37 6.07 -14.07
C ASP A 135 -4.78 6.93 -12.87
N ALA A 136 -5.78 6.48 -12.09
CA ALA A 136 -6.29 7.22 -10.94
C ALA A 136 -5.32 7.25 -9.75
N ILE A 137 -4.57 6.16 -9.50
CA ILE A 137 -3.65 6.07 -8.35
C ILE A 137 -2.21 6.47 -8.68
N SER A 138 -1.80 6.43 -9.95
CA SER A 138 -0.42 6.72 -10.38
C SER A 138 0.10 8.08 -9.91
N PRO A 139 -0.68 9.19 -9.90
CA PRO A 139 -0.20 10.46 -9.38
C PRO A 139 0.26 10.38 -7.92
N THR A 140 -0.43 9.59 -7.09
CA THR A 140 -0.04 9.36 -5.70
C THR A 140 1.22 8.51 -5.62
N LEU A 141 1.32 7.43 -6.41
CA LEU A 141 2.50 6.57 -6.46
C LEU A 141 3.74 7.34 -6.92
N ASP A 142 3.60 8.15 -7.97
CA ASP A 142 4.69 8.98 -8.50
C ASP A 142 5.13 10.03 -7.48
N LEU A 143 4.20 10.65 -6.76
CA LEU A 143 4.53 11.58 -5.68
C LEU A 143 5.35 10.88 -4.58
N LEU A 144 4.89 9.73 -4.09
CA LEU A 144 5.61 8.98 -3.06
C LEU A 144 7.00 8.56 -3.54
N ALA A 145 7.11 8.01 -4.75
CA ALA A 145 8.40 7.63 -5.33
C ALA A 145 9.34 8.83 -5.49
N SER A 146 8.82 9.99 -5.93
CA SER A 146 9.62 11.22 -6.07
C SER A 146 10.16 11.76 -4.74
N LYS A 147 9.47 11.44 -3.64
CA LYS A 147 9.89 11.75 -2.26
C LYS A 147 10.78 10.66 -1.64
N GLY A 148 11.11 9.62 -2.41
CA GLY A 148 11.87 8.46 -1.93
C GLY A 148 11.10 7.60 -0.94
N LEU A 149 9.77 7.69 -0.90
CA LEU A 149 8.90 6.94 0.02
C LEU A 149 8.49 5.56 -0.51
N LEU A 150 8.83 5.24 -1.76
CA LEU A 150 8.67 3.94 -2.41
C LEU A 150 9.98 3.47 -3.04
#